data_AF-A0AAN8TBA4-F1
#
_entry.id   AF-A0AAN8TBA4-F1
#
_cell.length_a   1.000
_cell.length_b   1.000
_cell.length_c   1.000
_cell.angle_alpha   90.00
_cell.angle_beta   90.00
_cell.angle_gamma   90.00
#
_symmetry.space_group_name_H-M   'P 1'
#
loop_
_entity.id
_entity.type
_entity.pdbx_description
1 polymer ?
#
loop_
_entity_poly.entity_id
_entity_poly.type
_entity_poly.pdbx_seq_one_letter_code
_entity_poly.pdbx_strand_id
1 'polypeptide(L)'
;MSGDAWKEGGIDATGALMVVTLKIISCAINYQDGLLKEEDLREAQKKNHLLKLPSLLEYFGYCLCCGSHFAGPVYEMKDYLDWTERNGIWKSSEKRHPSPLGATLRSLLQAAFCMGLYLYLVPFYPLSRFSDPLYQEWGFFKRLSYQYMVCFTAR
;
A
#
# COMPACT_ATOMS: atom_id res chain seq x y z
N MET A 1 -12.46 -18.77 -3.68
CA MET A 1 -11.65 -18.04 -2.67
C MET A 1 -11.69 -16.55 -2.98
N SER A 2 -11.31 -15.67 -2.05
CA SER A 2 -11.29 -14.20 -2.25
C SER A 2 -10.70 -13.75 -3.59
N GLY A 3 -9.62 -14.41 -4.02
CA GLY A 3 -8.94 -14.12 -5.28
C GLY A 3 -9.70 -14.56 -6.54
N ASP A 4 -10.63 -15.51 -6.44
CA ASP A 4 -11.46 -15.94 -7.58
C ASP A 4 -12.60 -14.95 -7.81
N ALA A 5 -13.20 -14.40 -6.74
CA ALA A 5 -14.22 -13.37 -6.82
C ALA A 5 -13.68 -12.09 -7.51
N TRP A 6 -12.42 -11.73 -7.27
CA TRP A 6 -11.73 -10.64 -7.99
C TRP A 6 -11.67 -10.86 -9.50
N LYS A 7 -11.43 -12.11 -9.95
CA LYS A 7 -11.32 -12.44 -11.39
C LYS A 7 -12.65 -12.30 -12.10
N GLU A 8 -13.75 -12.46 -11.38
CA GLU A 8 -15.12 -12.29 -11.87
C GLU A 8 -15.63 -10.83 -11.74
N GLY A 9 -14.78 -9.91 -11.25
CA GLY A 9 -15.14 -8.50 -11.04
C GLY A 9 -15.85 -8.23 -9.70
N GLY A 10 -15.86 -9.20 -8.78
CA GLY A 10 -16.32 -9.02 -7.42
C GLY A 10 -15.36 -8.16 -6.60
N ILE A 11 -15.91 -7.24 -5.80
CA ILE A 11 -15.14 -6.42 -4.87
C ILE A 11 -14.75 -7.28 -3.67
N ASP A 12 -13.46 -7.55 -3.51
CA ASP A 12 -12.93 -8.16 -2.30
C ASP A 12 -12.67 -7.09 -1.23
N ALA A 13 -13.49 -7.11 -0.18
CA ALA A 13 -13.33 -6.21 0.96
C ALA A 13 -12.11 -6.54 1.84
N THR A 14 -11.48 -7.71 1.67
CA THR A 14 -10.38 -8.19 2.54
C THR A 14 -9.18 -7.25 2.50
N GLY A 15 -8.83 -6.71 1.32
CA GLY A 15 -7.74 -5.75 1.18
C GLY A 15 -8.00 -4.44 1.92
N ALA A 16 -9.20 -3.90 1.77
CA ALA A 16 -9.60 -2.68 2.48
C ALA A 16 -9.66 -2.89 4.00
N LEU A 17 -10.22 -4.02 4.45
CA LEU A 17 -10.27 -4.41 5.87
C LEU A 17 -8.87 -4.61 6.46
N MET A 18 -7.94 -5.21 5.71
CA MET A 18 -6.55 -5.34 6.12
C MET A 18 -5.92 -3.97 6.38
N VAL A 19 -6.06 -3.03 5.44
CA VAL A 19 -5.50 -1.67 5.58
C VAL A 19 -6.09 -0.95 6.79
N VAL A 20 -7.40 -1.01 6.98
CA VAL A 20 -8.06 -0.40 8.16
C VAL A 20 -7.55 -1.04 9.45
N THR A 21 -7.42 -2.36 9.51
CA THR A 21 -6.92 -3.06 10.69
C THR A 21 -5.52 -2.59 11.06
N LEU A 22 -4.63 -2.46 10.07
CA LEU A 22 -3.26 -1.96 10.27
C LEU A 22 -3.27 -0.53 10.80
N LYS A 23 -4.11 0.35 10.25
CA LYS A 23 -4.27 1.74 10.72
C LYS A 23 -4.75 1.81 12.17
N ILE A 24 -5.73 0.98 12.55
CA ILE A 24 -6.28 0.93 13.91
C ILE A 24 -5.19 0.51 14.90
N ILE A 25 -4.45 -0.57 14.58
CA ILE A 25 -3.35 -1.05 15.41
C ILE A 25 -2.27 0.04 15.55
N SER A 26 -1.87 0.67 14.44
CA SER A 26 -0.88 1.75 14.45
C SER A 26 -1.31 2.92 15.34
N CYS A 27 -2.57 3.35 15.22
CA CYS A 27 -3.12 4.43 16.05
C CYS A 27 -3.09 4.09 17.54
N ALA A 28 -3.45 2.85 17.90
CA ALA A 28 -3.44 2.41 19.29
C ALA A 28 -2.01 2.40 19.87
N ILE A 29 -1.04 1.87 19.12
CA ILE A 29 0.37 1.83 19.53
C ILE A 29 0.94 3.25 19.65
N ASN A 30 0.69 4.13 18.68
CA ASN A 30 1.18 5.51 18.73
C ASN A 30 0.61 6.30 19.92
N TYR A 31 -0.64 6.02 20.30
CA TYR A 31 -1.25 6.63 21.49
C TYR A 31 -0.62 6.09 22.78
N GLN A 32 -0.38 4.77 22.86
CA GLN A 32 0.34 4.17 23.98
C GLN A 32 1.76 4.73 24.12
N ASP A 33 2.48 4.90 23.02
CA ASP A 33 3.81 5.50 23.00
C ASP A 33 3.80 6.95 23.53
N GLY A 34 2.70 7.68 23.33
CA GLY A 34 2.54 9.04 23.86
C GLY A 34 2.37 9.13 25.38
N LEU A 35 2.15 8.01 26.07
CA LEU A 35 2.07 7.94 27.53
C LEU A 35 3.42 7.68 28.20
N LEU A 36 4.43 7.24 27.42
CA LEU A 36 5.78 7.01 27.89
C LEU A 36 6.57 8.32 27.93
N LYS A 37 7.64 8.35 28.72
CA LYS A 37 8.55 9.50 28.72
C LYS A 37 9.37 9.52 27.44
N GLU A 38 9.64 10.71 26.94
CA GLU A 38 10.36 10.90 25.68
C GLU A 38 11.79 10.30 25.71
N GLU A 39 12.43 10.26 26.88
CA GLU A 39 13.76 9.64 27.08
C GLU A 39 13.77 8.13 26.79
N ASP A 40 12.64 7.45 26.97
CA ASP A 40 12.51 6.00 26.79
C ASP A 40 12.09 5.63 25.36
N LEU A 41 11.76 6.61 24.52
CA LEU A 41 11.25 6.40 23.16
C LEU A 41 12.38 6.33 22.13
N ARG A 42 12.25 5.41 21.16
CA ARG A 42 13.10 5.43 19.96
C ARG A 42 12.73 6.58 19.05
N GLU A 43 13.65 7.01 18.20
CA GLU A 43 13.44 8.12 17.25
C GLU A 43 12.18 7.96 16.38
N ALA A 44 11.87 6.74 15.92
CA ALA A 44 10.64 6.48 15.17
C ALA A 44 9.36 6.67 16.01
N GLN A 45 9.41 6.28 17.28
CA GLN A 45 8.28 6.45 18.21
C GLN A 45 8.14 7.92 18.61
N LYS A 46 9.25 8.63 18.86
CA LYS A 46 9.25 10.09 19.04
C LYS A 46 8.66 10.83 17.84
N LYS A 47 8.93 10.36 16.62
CA LYS A 47 8.28 10.92 15.45
C LYS A 47 6.77 10.73 15.51
N ASN A 48 6.27 9.51 15.75
CA ASN A 48 4.87 9.15 15.47
C ASN A 48 3.93 9.13 16.69
N HIS A 49 4.44 9.26 17.92
CA HIS A 49 3.63 9.22 19.14
C HIS A 49 2.55 10.31 19.15
N LEU A 50 1.41 9.97 19.75
CA LEU A 50 0.25 10.83 19.92
C LEU A 50 0.12 11.24 21.39
N LEU A 51 0.42 12.50 21.69
CA LEU A 51 0.30 13.06 23.04
C LEU A 51 -1.15 13.26 23.50
N LYS A 52 -2.08 13.31 22.54
CA LYS A 52 -3.52 13.52 22.78
C LYS A 52 -4.30 12.45 22.06
N LEU A 53 -5.43 12.06 22.65
CA LEU A 53 -6.36 11.15 22.02
C LEU A 53 -7.03 11.86 20.83
N PRO A 54 -7.00 11.29 19.62
CA PRO A 54 -7.68 11.87 18.48
C PRO A 54 -9.20 11.96 18.72
N SER A 55 -9.83 12.99 18.17
CA SER A 55 -11.29 13.08 18.17
C SER A 55 -11.91 11.96 17.33
N LEU A 56 -13.19 11.63 17.55
CA LEU A 56 -13.88 10.64 16.73
C LEU A 56 -13.84 11.01 15.24
N LEU A 57 -13.93 12.30 14.92
CA LEU A 57 -13.89 12.78 13.54
C LEU A 57 -12.50 12.56 12.90
N GLU A 58 -11.42 12.89 13.62
CA GLU A 58 -10.05 12.63 13.16
C GLU A 58 -9.81 11.12 12.96
N TYR A 59 -10.28 10.32 13.90
CA TYR A 59 -10.13 8.87 13.87
C TYR A 59 -10.84 8.23 12.67
N PHE A 60 -12.11 8.55 12.44
CA PHE A 60 -12.83 8.04 11.28
C PHE A 60 -12.30 8.63 9.97
N GLY A 61 -11.91 9.91 9.97
CA GLY A 61 -11.27 10.54 8.81
C GLY A 61 -9.96 9.86 8.40
N TYR A 62 -9.14 9.47 9.37
CA TYR A 62 -7.91 8.71 9.15
C TYR A 62 -8.18 7.30 8.60
N CYS A 63 -9.10 6.56 9.22
CA CYS A 63 -9.42 5.19 8.84
C CYS A 63 -10.04 5.13 7.42
N LEU A 64 -10.93 6.07 7.10
CA LEU A 64 -11.70 6.10 5.86
C LEU A 64 -11.13 7.06 4.81
N CYS A 65 -9.88 7.51 4.96
CA CYS A 65 -9.25 8.38 3.98
C CYS A 65 -9.19 7.71 2.60
N CYS A 66 -9.95 8.24 1.63
CA CYS A 66 -10.15 7.65 0.31
C CYS A 66 -8.85 7.36 -0.45
N GLY A 67 -7.82 8.18 -0.23
CA GLY A 67 -6.52 8.04 -0.91
C GLY A 67 -5.71 6.82 -0.46
N SER A 68 -6.07 6.16 0.65
CA SER A 68 -5.31 5.03 1.19
C SER A 68 -6.17 3.85 1.63
N HIS A 69 -7.48 4.01 1.78
CA HIS A 69 -8.36 2.97 2.31
C HIS A 69 -8.37 1.68 1.47
N PHE A 70 -8.42 1.79 0.13
CA PHE A 70 -8.62 0.62 -0.74
C PHE A 70 -7.35 -0.15 -1.10
N ALA A 71 -6.21 0.54 -1.20
CA ALA A 71 -4.97 -0.07 -1.69
C ALA A 71 -3.73 0.29 -0.85
N GLY A 72 -3.92 1.01 0.26
CA GLY A 72 -2.81 1.61 0.99
C GLY A 72 -2.20 2.82 0.26
N PRO A 73 -1.04 3.32 0.71
CA PRO A 73 -0.21 2.78 1.79
C PRO A 73 -0.82 3.04 3.18
N VAL A 74 -0.41 2.23 4.16
CA VAL A 74 -0.63 2.57 5.57
C VAL A 74 0.39 3.65 5.96
N TYR A 75 -0.09 4.69 6.62
CA TYR A 75 0.72 5.77 7.19
C TYR A 75 0.19 6.11 8.58
N GLU A 76 0.97 6.83 9.36
CA GLU A 76 0.66 7.06 10.78
C GLU A 76 -0.41 8.13 10.98
N MET A 77 -1.18 8.00 12.07
CA MET A 77 -2.20 8.98 12.46
C MET A 77 -1.60 10.39 12.64
N LYS A 78 -0.36 10.51 13.13
CA LYS A 78 0.27 11.81 13.29
C LYS A 78 0.50 12.52 11.96
N ASP A 79 0.97 11.79 10.94
CA ASP A 79 1.16 12.33 9.60
C ASP A 79 -0.19 12.75 8.98
N TYR A 80 -1.28 12.04 9.31
CA TYR A 80 -2.64 12.43 8.92
C TYR A 80 -3.05 13.76 9.54
N LEU A 81 -2.90 13.91 10.86
CA LEU A 81 -3.26 15.12 11.60
C LEU A 81 -2.44 16.32 11.11
N ASP A 82 -1.12 16.14 10.94
CA ASP A 82 -0.23 17.18 10.46
C ASP A 82 -0.61 17.65 9.05
N TRP A 83 -1.04 16.74 8.18
CA TRP A 83 -1.54 17.06 6.85
C TRP A 83 -2.87 17.82 6.90
N THR A 84 -3.83 17.37 7.70
CA THR A 84 -5.16 18.01 7.79
C THR A 84 -5.12 19.39 8.45
N GLU A 85 -4.27 19.57 9.46
CA GLU A 85 -4.11 20.83 10.19
C GLU A 85 -3.09 21.77 9.56
N ARG A 86 -2.42 21.35 8.49
CA ARG A 86 -1.33 22.08 7.82
C ARG A 86 -0.17 22.41 8.77
N ASN A 87 0.23 21.43 9.57
CA ASN A 87 1.37 21.51 10.48
C ASN A 87 2.66 20.94 9.84
N GLY A 88 3.79 21.16 10.51
CA GLY A 88 5.11 20.68 10.07
C GLY A 88 5.48 21.15 8.65
N ILE A 89 5.72 20.19 7.76
CA ILE A 89 6.10 20.42 6.36
C ILE A 89 4.99 21.05 5.50
N TRP A 90 3.75 21.07 6.02
CA TRP A 90 2.57 21.60 5.33
C TRP A 90 2.23 23.04 5.72
N LYS A 91 2.99 23.63 6.66
CA LYS A 91 2.82 25.04 7.05
C LYS A 91 3.08 25.96 5.86
N SER A 92 2.18 26.93 5.66
CA SER A 92 2.23 27.89 4.55
C SER A 92 3.38 28.91 4.63
N SER A 93 4.17 28.89 5.71
CA SER A 93 5.22 29.87 5.97
C SER A 93 6.56 29.33 5.45
N GLU A 94 7.12 30.03 4.47
CA GLU A 94 8.50 29.98 3.94
C GLU A 94 8.92 28.90 2.92
N LYS A 95 8.23 27.76 2.75
CA LYS A 95 8.57 26.81 1.67
C LYS A 95 7.38 26.60 0.73
N ARG A 96 7.63 26.77 -0.57
CA ARG A 96 6.68 26.48 -1.66
C ARG A 96 6.09 25.09 -1.41
N HIS A 97 4.77 24.98 -1.29
CA HIS A 97 4.09 23.69 -1.10
C HIS A 97 4.66 22.68 -2.11
N PRO A 98 5.06 21.47 -1.67
CA PRO A 98 5.52 20.46 -2.61
C PRO A 98 4.39 20.17 -3.59
N SER A 99 4.59 20.50 -4.88
CA SER A 99 3.54 20.30 -5.87
C SER A 99 3.33 18.79 -6.08
N PRO A 100 2.12 18.26 -5.87
CA PRO A 100 1.89 16.82 -6.00
C PRO A 100 1.95 16.37 -7.47
N LEU A 101 1.75 17.29 -8.43
CA LEU A 101 1.61 16.99 -9.85
C LEU A 101 2.76 16.16 -10.44
N GLY A 102 4.01 16.49 -10.08
CA GLY A 102 5.17 15.74 -10.58
C GLY A 102 5.21 14.31 -10.06
N ALA A 103 4.91 14.13 -8.76
CA ALA A 103 4.83 12.81 -8.15
C ALA A 103 3.65 12.00 -8.70
N THR A 104 2.49 12.63 -8.87
CA THR A 104 1.30 12.02 -9.47
C THR A 104 1.59 11.56 -10.90
N LEU A 105 2.16 12.42 -11.75
CA LEU A 105 2.48 12.07 -13.14
C LEU A 105 3.47 10.90 -13.21
N ARG A 106 4.52 10.91 -12.37
CA ARG A 106 5.47 9.80 -12.28
C ARG A 106 4.79 8.49 -11.89
N SER A 107 3.92 8.52 -10.87
CA SER A 107 3.20 7.33 -10.41
C SER A 107 2.24 6.79 -11.48
N LEU A 108 1.59 7.69 -12.23
CA LEU A 108 0.68 7.33 -13.31
C LEU A 108 1.42 6.68 -14.48
N LEU A 109 2.55 7.25 -14.89
CA LEU A 109 3.39 6.67 -15.95
C LEU A 109 3.95 5.30 -15.55
N GLN A 110 4.38 5.16 -14.29
CA GLN A 110 4.85 3.87 -13.77
C GLN A 110 3.73 2.83 -13.74
N ALA A 111 2.53 3.20 -13.29
CA ALA A 111 1.37 2.31 -13.28
C ALA A 111 0.98 1.90 -14.71
N ALA A 112 0.94 2.84 -15.65
CA ALA A 112 0.65 2.57 -17.05
C ALA A 112 1.70 1.63 -17.69
N PHE A 113 2.99 1.85 -17.39
CA PHE A 113 4.07 0.98 -17.85
C PHE A 113 3.94 -0.44 -17.29
N CYS A 114 3.75 -0.58 -15.97
CA CYS A 114 3.56 -1.89 -15.33
C CYS A 114 2.31 -2.62 -15.87
N MET A 115 1.22 -1.89 -16.09
CA MET A 115 -0.01 -2.45 -16.67
C MET A 115 0.21 -2.89 -18.12
N GLY A 116 0.86 -2.08 -18.95
CA GLY A 116 1.18 -2.42 -20.34
C GLY A 116 2.08 -3.65 -20.43
N LEU A 117 3.11 -3.72 -19.58
CA LEU A 117 4.01 -4.86 -19.49
C LEU A 117 3.28 -6.13 -19.02
N TYR A 118 2.38 -6.02 -18.04
CA TYR A 118 1.53 -7.12 -17.59
C TYR A 118 0.64 -7.65 -18.72
N LEU A 119 -0.13 -6.78 -19.38
CA LEU A 119 -1.03 -7.16 -20.47
C LEU A 119 -0.28 -7.77 -21.65
N TYR A 120 0.94 -7.29 -21.92
CA TYR A 120 1.81 -7.86 -22.95
C TYR A 120 2.30 -9.27 -22.58
N LEU A 121 2.75 -9.50 -21.34
CA LEU A 121 3.36 -10.77 -20.93
C LEU A 121 2.36 -11.89 -20.62
N VAL A 122 1.18 -11.57 -20.08
CA VAL A 122 0.13 -12.56 -19.74
C VAL A 122 -0.13 -13.61 -20.83
N PRO A 123 -0.33 -13.25 -22.12
CA PRO A 123 -0.58 -14.26 -23.16
C PRO A 123 0.63 -15.17 -23.46
N PHE A 124 1.87 -14.74 -23.16
CA PHE A 124 3.07 -15.55 -23.41
C PHE A 124 3.33 -16.58 -22.30
N TYR A 125 2.86 -16.32 -21.09
CA TYR A 125 3.09 -17.15 -19.92
C TYR A 125 1.79 -17.68 -19.29
N PRO A 126 0.96 -18.45 -20.02
CA PRO A 126 -0.27 -19.00 -19.48
C PRO A 126 0.00 -20.15 -18.50
N LEU A 127 -0.72 -20.15 -17.37
CA LEU A 127 -0.66 -21.20 -16.34
C LEU A 127 -0.98 -22.61 -16.88
N SER A 128 -1.80 -22.71 -17.93
CA SER A 128 -2.15 -23.97 -18.57
C SER A 128 -0.94 -24.72 -19.14
N ARG A 129 0.18 -24.02 -19.41
CA ARG A 129 1.41 -24.64 -19.91
C ARG A 129 2.01 -25.65 -18.93
N PHE A 130 1.74 -25.55 -17.63
CA PHE A 130 2.23 -26.53 -16.66
C PHE A 130 1.64 -27.93 -16.84
N SER A 131 0.46 -28.02 -17.45
CA SER A 131 -0.20 -29.31 -17.75
C SER A 131 0.16 -29.88 -19.12
N ASP A 132 0.87 -29.11 -19.95
CA ASP A 132 1.26 -29.50 -21.30
C ASP A 132 2.46 -30.48 -21.26
N PRO A 133 2.40 -31.65 -21.92
CA PRO A 133 3.54 -32.57 -22.01
C PRO A 133 4.84 -31.92 -22.46
N LEU A 134 4.76 -30.92 -23.35
CA LEU A 134 5.92 -30.14 -23.82
C LEU A 134 6.69 -29.44 -22.70
N TYR A 135 6.03 -29.06 -21.60
CA TYR A 135 6.68 -28.44 -20.46
C TYR A 135 7.54 -29.44 -19.66
N GLN A 136 7.14 -30.72 -19.64
CA GLN A 136 7.86 -31.77 -18.93
C GLN A 136 9.17 -32.14 -19.64
N GLU A 137 9.22 -31.95 -20.96
CA GLU A 137 10.40 -32.20 -21.80
C GLU A 137 11.48 -31.10 -21.68
N TRP A 138 11.16 -29.95 -21.09
CA TRP A 138 12.12 -28.85 -20.96
C TRP A 138 13.19 -29.13 -19.88
N GLY A 139 14.42 -28.69 -20.15
CA GLY A 139 15.50 -28.70 -19.16
C GLY A 139 15.19 -27.80 -17.95
N PHE A 140 15.86 -28.09 -16.82
CA PHE A 140 15.61 -27.45 -15.53
C PHE A 140 15.57 -25.91 -15.59
N PHE A 141 16.59 -25.28 -16.18
CA PHE A 141 16.68 -23.81 -16.22
C PHE A 141 15.56 -23.15 -17.02
N LYS A 142 15.09 -23.79 -18.10
CA LYS A 142 13.98 -23.30 -18.91
C LYS A 142 12.66 -23.41 -18.15
N ARG A 143 12.48 -24.47 -17.36
CA ARG A 143 11.30 -24.63 -16.51
C ARG A 143 11.29 -23.62 -15.37
N LEU A 144 12.44 -23.37 -14.75
CA LEU A 144 12.59 -22.40 -13.67
C LEU A 144 12.34 -20.97 -14.16
N SER A 145 12.93 -20.57 -15.28
CA SER A 145 12.69 -19.23 -15.85
C SER A 145 11.23 -19.05 -16.25
N TYR A 146 10.61 -20.08 -16.83
CA TYR A 146 9.19 -20.05 -17.17
C TYR A 146 8.31 -19.93 -15.93
N GLN A 147 8.59 -20.69 -14.85
CA GLN A 147 7.87 -20.59 -13.58
C GLN A 147 8.00 -19.19 -12.96
N TYR A 148 9.20 -18.60 -12.97
CA TYR A 148 9.41 -17.25 -12.48
C TYR A 148 8.59 -16.23 -13.27
N MET A 149 8.61 -16.32 -14.60
CA MET A 149 7.82 -15.43 -15.46
C MET A 149 6.32 -15.65 -15.28
N VAL A 150 5.87 -16.90 -15.11
CA VAL A 150 4.49 -17.22 -14.77
C VAL A 150 4.13 -16.63 -13.41
N CYS A 151 4.95 -16.70 -12.37
CA CYS A 151 4.67 -16.04 -11.09
C CYS A 151 4.62 -14.51 -11.22
N PHE A 152 5.42 -13.93 -12.12
CA PHE A 152 5.41 -12.50 -12.38
C PHE A 152 4.14 -12.05 -13.13
N THR A 153 3.61 -12.88 -14.03
CA THR A 153 2.37 -12.62 -14.77
C THR A 153 1.12 -13.19 -14.11
N ALA A 154 1.28 -14.09 -13.14
CA ALA A 154 0.22 -14.64 -12.33
C ALA A 154 -0.09 -13.63 -11.22
N ARG A 155 -1.37 -13.25 -11.18
CA ARG A 155 -1.99 -12.66 -10.02
C ARG A 155 -2.41 -13.76 -9.05
#